data_AF-A0A6N9EU53-F1
#
_entry.id   AF-A0A6N9EU53-F1
#
_cell.length_a   1.000
_cell.length_b   1.000
_cell.length_c   1.000
_cell.angle_alpha   90.00
_cell.angle_beta   90.00
_cell.angle_gamma   90.00
#
_symmetry.space_group_name_H-M   'P 1'
#
loop_
_entity.id
_entity.type
_entity.pdbx_description
1 polymer ?
#
loop_
_entity_poly.entity_id
_entity_poly.type
_entity_poly.pdbx_seq_one_letter_code
_entity_poly.pdbx_strand_id
1 'polypeptide(L)'
;MALTVNRARLEHAKAKIVEKHPDFGESLLSLLERDGSQICFARWETDNRTVLRVRPSKQIADQFGITLEIPVLVATHENLQPRVLRQLEDHTELRKSPSADKDIAILIAASSRAQSYVRDRSRFSYPILVMLADKLAAKEYDDSTISSEVARLMRSINHFDHSGEIHYAADFFGRIGELKVLTDLVSTGESVGIFGLRRAGKTSLMYQVRNSLRETTNENQIESIYVQLNSITDADDFRESLVVATAQIAKRLGMHLPKKGTDMLNPDFSIRKIERTYRNEKSYREFIETEEAHRRWVTQRRWIYEINWLLDKIDRDVVIVLDEIDLANELSPDNDDESRVSSNQDLPRVPHQVSPTGSSVSVNPRSSMDARSDMNWVLQQLRGIIQIRGERGKRSLSILAAGVAATVFTRSERFSRDNQLYGFAKARFLGPMSHNEMTHMVRVLGKRSGLRLEDEALFDSLYEEYGGHPHLTRQACARVADQVDRQVAEVPYQVSLEDLQRVYESTAEGSPSDAVQQTFRSFARWYPSEARRVRHTITSGVAARPGEIPHAIDLGICHPDGRIRQRALLRWSPEYD
;
A
#
# COMPACT_ATOMS: atom_id res chain seq x y z
N MET A 1 10.53 -12.72 49.48
CA MET A 1 10.75 -11.26 49.31
C MET A 1 10.26 -10.72 47.96
N ALA A 2 10.62 -11.28 46.80
CA ALA A 2 10.20 -10.76 45.48
C ALA A 2 8.66 -10.74 45.25
N LEU A 3 7.93 -11.78 45.68
CA LEU A 3 6.46 -11.86 45.61
C LEU A 3 5.78 -10.78 46.48
N THR A 4 6.32 -10.51 47.66
CA THR A 4 5.81 -9.51 48.61
C THR A 4 6.02 -8.08 48.10
N VAL A 5 7.18 -7.81 47.49
CA VAL A 5 7.51 -6.52 46.87
C VAL A 5 6.64 -6.24 45.64
N ASN A 6 6.36 -7.26 44.82
CA ASN A 6 5.47 -7.11 43.67
C ASN A 6 4.02 -6.84 44.09
N ARG A 7 3.53 -7.54 45.14
CA ARG A 7 2.16 -7.31 45.65
C ARG A 7 1.99 -5.90 46.20
N ALA A 8 2.95 -5.39 46.98
CA ALA A 8 2.93 -4.02 47.50
C ALA A 8 2.97 -2.96 46.37
N ARG A 9 3.76 -3.20 45.32
CA ARG A 9 3.80 -2.33 44.13
C ARG A 9 2.47 -2.31 43.37
N LEU A 10 1.81 -3.47 43.27
CA LEU A 10 0.53 -3.62 42.60
C LEU A 10 -0.59 -2.89 43.35
N GLU A 11 -0.67 -3.09 44.67
CA GLU A 11 -1.65 -2.38 45.51
C GLU A 11 -1.43 -0.86 45.49
N HIS A 12 -0.16 -0.42 45.50
CA HIS A 12 0.16 1.00 45.31
C HIS A 12 -0.30 1.52 43.94
N ALA A 13 -0.11 0.74 42.87
CA ALA A 13 -0.56 1.14 41.53
C ALA A 13 -2.08 1.25 41.44
N LYS A 14 -2.82 0.33 42.05
CA LYS A 14 -4.29 0.37 42.13
C LYS A 14 -4.79 1.59 42.89
N ALA A 15 -4.28 1.83 44.10
CA ALA A 15 -4.65 2.98 44.91
C ALA A 15 -4.42 4.30 44.15
N LYS A 16 -3.31 4.39 43.42
CA LYS A 16 -2.97 5.57 42.64
C LYS A 16 -3.80 5.74 41.37
N ILE A 17 -4.36 4.67 40.80
CA ILE A 17 -5.35 4.77 39.71
C ILE A 17 -6.64 5.42 40.23
N VAL A 18 -7.12 4.98 41.39
CA VAL A 18 -8.31 5.58 42.04
C VAL A 18 -8.04 7.05 42.41
N GLU A 19 -6.85 7.35 42.95
CA GLU A 19 -6.44 8.73 43.27
C GLU A 19 -6.41 9.64 42.03
N LYS A 20 -5.86 9.17 40.91
CA LYS A 20 -5.71 9.97 39.68
C LYS A 20 -6.99 10.06 38.85
N HIS A 21 -7.85 9.05 38.94
CA HIS A 21 -9.09 8.96 38.16
C HIS A 21 -10.27 8.66 39.11
N PRO A 22 -10.63 9.61 40.00
CA PRO A 22 -11.62 9.36 41.06
C PRO A 22 -13.01 9.02 40.50
N ASP A 23 -13.36 9.55 39.33
CA ASP A 23 -14.69 9.36 38.75
C ASP A 23 -14.95 7.93 38.25
N PHE A 24 -13.91 7.22 37.79
CA PHE A 24 -14.07 5.92 37.13
C PHE A 24 -13.03 4.85 37.52
N GLY A 25 -12.02 5.21 38.30
CA GLY A 25 -10.88 4.34 38.62
C GLY A 25 -11.31 3.05 39.32
N GLU A 26 -12.25 3.12 40.25
CA GLU A 26 -12.82 1.94 40.91
C GLU A 26 -13.56 1.03 39.93
N SER A 27 -14.42 1.60 39.07
CA SER A 27 -15.13 0.85 38.04
C SER A 27 -14.18 0.16 37.06
N LEU A 28 -13.09 0.85 36.67
CA LEU A 28 -12.06 0.27 35.80
C LEU A 28 -11.36 -0.92 36.47
N LEU A 29 -10.95 -0.78 37.74
CA LEU A 29 -10.32 -1.87 38.49
C LEU A 29 -11.28 -3.05 38.66
N SER A 30 -12.53 -2.78 39.03
CA SER A 30 -13.59 -3.78 39.16
C SER A 30 -13.79 -4.56 37.86
N LEU A 31 -13.88 -3.86 36.72
CA LEU A 31 -14.02 -4.49 35.40
C LEU A 31 -12.81 -5.38 35.04
N LEU A 32 -11.59 -4.90 35.28
CA LEU A 32 -10.36 -5.66 35.03
C LEU A 32 -10.27 -6.92 35.92
N GLU A 33 -10.65 -6.81 37.18
CA GLU A 33 -10.52 -7.91 38.15
C GLU A 33 -11.64 -8.94 38.05
N ARG A 34 -12.81 -8.57 37.51
CA ARG A 34 -14.00 -9.43 37.40
C ARG A 34 -13.75 -10.75 36.66
N ASP A 35 -12.92 -10.73 35.62
CA ASP A 35 -12.50 -11.95 34.91
C ASP A 35 -11.12 -12.47 35.33
N GLY A 36 -10.47 -11.82 36.30
CA GLY A 36 -9.16 -12.20 36.82
C GLY A 36 -7.97 -11.60 36.05
N SER A 37 -8.20 -10.59 35.20
CA SER A 37 -7.10 -9.82 34.59
C SER A 37 -6.36 -8.99 35.66
N GLN A 38 -5.04 -8.81 35.50
CA GLN A 38 -4.20 -8.19 36.54
C GLN A 38 -3.27 -7.11 35.99
N ILE A 39 -3.24 -5.95 36.64
CA ILE A 39 -2.29 -4.88 36.30
C ILE A 39 -0.87 -5.34 36.65
N CYS A 40 0.03 -5.36 35.68
CA CYS A 40 1.43 -5.76 35.86
C CYS A 40 2.38 -4.57 35.81
N PHE A 41 1.95 -3.48 35.19
CA PHE A 41 2.73 -2.26 35.04
C PHE A 41 1.81 -1.05 35.04
N ALA A 42 2.24 0.03 35.68
CA ALA A 42 1.59 1.32 35.65
C ALA A 42 2.63 2.45 35.67
N ARG A 43 2.43 3.46 34.82
CA ARG A 43 3.19 4.71 34.84
C ARG A 43 2.23 5.89 34.62
N TRP A 44 2.43 6.94 35.40
CA TRP A 44 1.65 8.16 35.34
C TRP A 44 2.49 9.23 34.68
N GLU A 45 2.00 9.81 33.60
CA GLU A 45 2.72 10.85 32.87
C GLU A 45 2.15 12.22 33.19
N THR A 46 0.81 12.33 33.25
CA THR A 46 0.07 13.50 33.70
C THR A 46 -1.19 13.05 34.44
N ASP A 47 -1.97 13.99 34.98
CA ASP A 47 -3.23 13.66 35.68
C ASP A 47 -4.23 12.97 34.74
N ASN A 48 -4.29 13.38 33.48
CA ASN A 48 -5.20 12.82 32.47
C ASN A 48 -4.54 11.78 31.57
N ARG A 49 -3.32 11.34 31.88
CA ARG A 49 -2.56 10.37 31.06
C ARG A 49 -1.86 9.33 31.91
N THR A 50 -2.33 8.10 31.80
CA THR A 50 -1.77 6.93 32.49
C THR A 50 -1.54 5.79 31.49
N VAL A 51 -0.40 5.12 31.62
CA VAL A 51 0.00 4.00 30.78
C VAL A 51 0.02 2.75 31.65
N LEU A 52 -0.75 1.73 31.30
CA LEU A 52 -0.83 0.46 32.04
C LEU A 52 -0.53 -0.72 31.11
N ARG A 53 -0.07 -1.83 31.69
CA ARG A 53 -0.11 -3.14 31.03
C ARG A 53 -0.84 -4.12 31.92
N VAL A 54 -1.76 -4.86 31.31
CA VAL A 54 -2.66 -5.78 32.00
C VAL A 54 -2.38 -7.19 31.52
N ARG A 55 -2.06 -8.10 32.44
CA ARG A 55 -2.04 -9.53 32.15
C ARG A 55 -3.49 -9.99 31.91
N PRO A 56 -3.78 -10.61 30.75
CA PRO A 56 -5.11 -11.10 30.44
C PRO A 56 -5.53 -12.22 31.39
N SER A 57 -6.83 -12.35 31.61
CA SER A 57 -7.41 -13.50 32.31
C SER A 57 -7.17 -14.80 31.55
N LYS A 58 -7.32 -15.94 32.26
CA LYS A 58 -7.27 -17.28 31.62
C LYS A 58 -8.34 -17.40 30.52
N GLN A 59 -9.53 -16.84 30.75
CA GLN A 59 -10.59 -16.83 29.75
C GLN A 59 -10.16 -16.08 28.49
N ILE A 60 -9.58 -14.88 28.62
CA ILE A 60 -9.09 -14.11 27.46
C ILE A 60 -7.97 -14.86 26.74
N ALA A 61 -7.04 -15.44 27.48
CA ALA A 61 -5.92 -16.20 26.93
C ALA A 61 -6.39 -17.43 26.14
N ASP A 62 -7.26 -18.24 26.73
CA ASP A 62 -7.76 -19.49 26.13
C ASP A 62 -8.68 -19.20 24.94
N GLN A 63 -9.56 -18.19 25.07
CA GLN A 63 -10.54 -17.83 24.04
C GLN A 63 -9.89 -17.13 22.85
N PHE A 64 -9.08 -16.08 23.06
CA PHE A 64 -8.57 -15.20 22.00
C PHE A 64 -7.08 -15.42 21.66
N GLY A 65 -6.36 -16.30 22.35
CA GLY A 65 -4.92 -16.47 22.18
C GLY A 65 -4.12 -15.21 22.55
N ILE A 66 -4.67 -14.37 23.43
CA ILE A 66 -4.00 -13.18 23.95
C ILE A 66 -3.32 -13.59 25.25
N THR A 67 -2.05 -13.98 25.16
CA THR A 67 -1.26 -14.47 26.30
C THR A 67 -0.27 -13.44 26.84
N LEU A 68 0.03 -12.41 26.05
CA LEU A 68 0.92 -11.31 26.41
C LEU A 68 0.14 -10.21 27.14
N GLU A 69 0.86 -9.32 27.82
CA GLU A 69 0.25 -8.21 28.56
C GLU A 69 -0.40 -7.22 27.60
N ILE A 70 -1.69 -6.97 27.77
CA ILE A 70 -2.47 -6.04 26.95
C ILE A 70 -2.06 -4.60 27.30
N PRO A 71 -1.59 -3.81 26.31
CA PRO A 71 -1.37 -2.38 26.46
C PRO A 71 -2.66 -1.62 26.76
N VAL A 72 -2.66 -0.77 27.79
CA VAL A 72 -3.81 0.09 28.14
C VAL A 72 -3.36 1.53 28.26
N LEU A 73 -3.94 2.41 27.43
CA LEU A 73 -3.72 3.85 27.50
C LEU A 73 -4.95 4.52 28.11
N VAL A 74 -4.78 5.23 29.21
CA VAL A 74 -5.79 6.14 29.78
C VAL A 74 -5.46 7.54 29.29
N ALA A 75 -6.36 8.13 28.50
CA ALA A 75 -6.21 9.45 27.91
C ALA A 75 -7.53 10.24 28.02
N THR A 76 -7.74 10.89 29.15
CA THR A 76 -9.02 11.52 29.54
C THR A 76 -9.05 13.04 29.29
N HIS A 77 -8.26 13.53 28.34
CA HIS A 77 -8.35 14.93 27.92
C HIS A 77 -9.66 15.21 27.17
N GLU A 78 -10.40 16.25 27.57
CA GLU A 78 -11.66 16.68 26.91
C GLU A 78 -11.50 16.86 25.39
N ASN A 79 -10.36 17.40 24.98
CA ASN A 79 -9.94 17.44 23.58
C ASN A 79 -8.81 16.43 23.33
N LEU A 80 -9.20 15.17 23.08
CA LEU A 80 -8.26 14.13 22.69
C LEU A 80 -7.62 14.48 21.34
N GLN A 81 -6.36 14.91 21.38
CA GLN A 81 -5.60 15.19 20.17
C GLN A 81 -5.04 13.88 19.58
N PRO A 82 -5.10 13.67 18.25
CA PRO A 82 -4.61 12.45 17.61
C PRO A 82 -3.17 12.05 17.95
N ARG A 83 -2.30 13.02 18.26
CA ARG A 83 -0.90 12.77 18.67
C ARG A 83 -0.77 11.96 19.96
N VAL A 84 -1.78 11.98 20.84
CA VAL A 84 -1.78 11.22 22.10
C VAL A 84 -1.82 9.72 21.82
N LEU A 85 -2.48 9.32 20.72
CA LEU A 85 -2.59 7.93 20.32
C LEU A 85 -1.26 7.35 19.79
N ARG A 86 -0.24 8.18 19.51
CA ARG A 86 1.11 7.68 19.17
C ARG A 86 1.71 6.83 20.28
N GLN A 87 1.25 6.97 21.53
CA GLN A 87 1.65 6.09 22.64
C GLN A 87 1.21 4.63 22.47
N LEU A 88 0.31 4.36 21.52
CA LEU A 88 -0.07 3.01 21.13
C LEU A 88 0.80 2.48 19.98
N GLU A 89 1.77 3.23 19.47
CA GLU A 89 2.72 2.72 18.47
C GLU A 89 3.76 1.78 19.10
N ASP A 90 4.29 0.84 18.30
CA ASP A 90 5.15 -0.25 18.78
C ASP A 90 6.47 0.22 19.41
N HIS A 91 6.97 1.40 19.03
CA HIS A 91 8.24 1.95 19.51
C HIS A 91 8.15 2.64 20.88
N THR A 92 6.96 2.75 21.45
CA THR A 92 6.73 3.47 22.71
C THR A 92 6.99 2.60 23.93
N GLU A 93 7.25 3.20 25.10
CA GLU A 93 7.45 2.46 26.36
C GLU A 93 6.31 1.50 26.71
N LEU A 94 5.09 1.80 26.24
CA LEU A 94 3.93 0.96 26.45
C LEU A 94 4.03 -0.38 25.70
N ARG A 95 4.65 -0.40 24.52
CA ARG A 95 4.70 -1.58 23.61
C ARG A 95 6.10 -2.09 23.28
N LYS A 96 7.15 -1.34 23.61
CA LYS A 96 8.54 -1.72 23.41
C LYS A 96 8.94 -2.95 24.24
N SER A 97 8.25 -3.20 25.35
CA SER A 97 8.46 -4.40 26.16
C SER A 97 8.10 -5.66 25.37
N PRO A 98 8.97 -6.70 25.31
CA PRO A 98 8.64 -7.97 24.67
C PRO A 98 7.42 -8.68 25.30
N SER A 99 7.07 -8.33 26.54
CA SER A 99 5.89 -8.87 27.24
C SER A 99 4.57 -8.23 26.81
N ALA A 100 4.60 -7.15 26.03
CA ALA A 100 3.39 -6.45 25.59
C ALA A 100 2.81 -7.09 24.32
N ASP A 101 1.49 -7.29 24.29
CA ASP A 101 0.79 -7.77 23.10
C ASP A 101 0.78 -6.67 22.02
N LYS A 102 1.10 -7.06 20.79
CA LYS A 102 1.17 -6.13 19.64
C LYS A 102 -0.12 -6.10 18.82
N ASP A 103 -0.98 -7.11 19.00
CA ASP A 103 -2.16 -7.34 18.18
C ASP A 103 -3.46 -6.89 18.86
N ILE A 104 -3.38 -6.25 20.03
CA ILE A 104 -4.54 -5.62 20.70
C ILE A 104 -4.09 -4.51 21.63
N ALA A 105 -4.94 -3.50 21.85
CA ALA A 105 -4.79 -2.58 22.98
C ALA A 105 -6.15 -2.14 23.55
N ILE A 106 -6.12 -1.47 24.68
CA ILE A 106 -7.29 -0.82 25.29
C ILE A 106 -7.01 0.68 25.41
N LEU A 107 -8.00 1.50 25.06
CA LEU A 107 -7.97 2.95 25.22
C LEU A 107 -9.13 3.37 26.13
N ILE A 108 -8.81 3.99 27.28
CA ILE A 108 -9.80 4.70 28.10
C ILE A 108 -9.81 6.16 27.65
N ALA A 109 -10.93 6.62 27.11
CA ALA A 109 -11.04 7.96 26.53
C ALA A 109 -12.16 8.78 27.17
N ALA A 110 -11.99 10.10 27.24
CA ALA A 110 -13.05 11.01 27.70
C ALA A 110 -14.14 11.30 26.67
N SER A 111 -13.95 10.91 25.39
CA SER A 111 -14.88 11.26 24.31
C SER A 111 -15.07 10.11 23.34
N SER A 112 -16.32 9.92 22.90
CA SER A 112 -16.69 8.98 21.82
C SER A 112 -15.99 9.28 20.49
N ARG A 113 -15.48 10.50 20.26
CA ARG A 113 -14.63 10.84 19.11
C ARG A 113 -13.36 9.98 19.06
N ALA A 114 -12.88 9.44 20.18
CA ALA A 114 -11.76 8.51 20.19
C ALA A 114 -12.03 7.27 19.32
N GLN A 115 -13.29 6.82 19.25
CA GLN A 115 -13.67 5.68 18.41
C GLN A 115 -13.45 5.96 16.92
N SER A 116 -13.70 7.18 16.44
CA SER A 116 -13.45 7.50 15.03
C SER A 116 -11.96 7.60 14.71
N TYR A 117 -11.13 8.10 15.64
CA TYR A 117 -9.67 8.13 15.46
C TYR A 117 -9.04 6.74 15.48
N VAL A 118 -9.58 5.83 16.27
CA VAL A 118 -9.11 4.45 16.39
C VAL A 118 -9.59 3.57 15.23
N ARG A 119 -10.81 3.83 14.72
CA ARG A 119 -11.34 3.15 13.52
C ARG A 119 -10.58 3.52 12.24
N ASP A 120 -9.84 4.61 12.25
CA ASP A 120 -8.93 4.97 11.18
C ASP A 120 -7.78 3.95 11.10
N ARG A 121 -7.98 2.90 10.29
CA ARG A 121 -7.00 1.84 10.04
C ARG A 121 -5.75 2.34 9.34
N SER A 122 -5.78 3.55 8.79
CA SER A 122 -4.57 4.22 8.36
C SER A 122 -3.75 4.74 9.55
N ARG A 123 -3.97 4.26 10.79
CA ARG A 123 -3.14 4.63 11.97
C ARG A 123 -2.81 3.44 12.85
N PHE A 124 -3.75 2.51 13.02
CA PHE A 124 -3.58 1.32 13.84
C PHE A 124 -3.89 0.06 13.05
N SER A 125 -2.93 -0.85 13.00
CA SER A 125 -2.99 -2.13 12.30
C SER A 125 -3.71 -3.23 13.09
N TYR A 126 -4.10 -2.95 14.33
CA TYR A 126 -4.63 -3.90 15.29
C TYR A 126 -5.86 -3.33 16.01
N PRO A 127 -6.73 -4.19 16.54
CA PRO A 127 -7.94 -3.77 17.25
C PRO A 127 -7.61 -3.04 18.56
N ILE A 128 -8.28 -1.90 18.79
CA ILE A 128 -8.20 -1.15 20.05
C ILE A 128 -9.59 -1.09 20.68
N LEU A 129 -9.72 -1.65 21.88
CA LEU A 129 -10.94 -1.56 22.68
C LEU A 129 -11.05 -0.16 23.28
N VAL A 130 -11.97 0.65 22.77
CA VAL A 130 -12.23 1.99 23.33
C VAL A 130 -13.31 1.89 24.40
N MET A 131 -12.95 2.18 25.66
CA MET A 131 -13.88 2.33 26.77
C MET A 131 -13.99 3.80 27.13
N LEU A 132 -15.20 4.29 27.37
CA LEU A 132 -15.41 5.70 27.68
C LEU A 132 -15.41 5.91 29.19
N ALA A 133 -14.68 6.95 29.63
CA ALA A 133 -14.51 7.27 31.04
C ALA A 133 -15.84 7.65 31.71
N ASP A 134 -16.71 8.37 30.99
CA ASP A 134 -18.06 8.73 31.46
C ASP A 134 -18.96 7.50 31.65
N LYS A 135 -18.91 6.54 30.74
CA LYS A 135 -19.63 5.25 30.84
C LYS A 135 -19.11 4.38 31.98
N LEU A 136 -17.79 4.38 32.22
CA LEU A 136 -17.20 3.71 33.38
C LEU A 136 -17.64 4.37 34.70
N ALA A 137 -17.67 5.71 34.75
CA ALA A 137 -18.16 6.46 35.90
C ALA A 137 -19.67 6.22 36.15
N ALA A 138 -20.46 6.13 35.08
CA ALA A 138 -21.88 5.80 35.11
C ALA A 138 -22.17 4.31 35.36
N LYS A 139 -21.14 3.47 35.56
CA LYS A 139 -21.24 2.03 35.82
C LYS A 139 -21.95 1.24 34.72
N GLU A 140 -21.94 1.72 33.48
CA GLU A 140 -22.56 1.03 32.33
C GLU A 140 -21.85 -0.28 31.97
N TYR A 141 -20.65 -0.53 32.48
CA TYR A 141 -19.87 -1.75 32.29
C TYR A 141 -19.96 -2.74 33.47
N ASP A 142 -20.80 -2.48 34.48
CA ASP A 142 -20.86 -3.33 35.68
C ASP A 142 -21.40 -4.74 35.43
N ASP A 143 -22.14 -4.95 34.35
CA ASP A 143 -22.64 -6.26 33.93
C ASP A 143 -21.77 -6.92 32.84
N SER A 144 -20.65 -6.31 32.45
CA SER A 144 -19.75 -6.86 31.41
C SER A 144 -18.40 -7.30 31.95
N THR A 145 -17.66 -8.08 31.17
CA THR A 145 -16.26 -8.44 31.46
C THR A 145 -15.36 -7.93 30.35
N ILE A 146 -14.06 -7.80 30.62
CA ILE A 146 -13.09 -7.48 29.56
C ILE A 146 -13.17 -8.53 28.44
N SER A 147 -13.27 -9.82 28.78
CA SER A 147 -13.50 -10.88 27.79
C SER A 147 -14.71 -10.62 26.87
N SER A 148 -15.86 -10.19 27.43
CA SER A 148 -17.06 -9.89 26.65
C SER A 148 -16.91 -8.64 25.77
N GLU A 149 -16.19 -7.62 26.24
CA GLU A 149 -15.91 -6.39 25.49
C GLU A 149 -14.91 -6.64 24.35
N VAL A 150 -13.88 -7.47 24.59
CA VAL A 150 -12.96 -7.95 23.56
C VAL A 150 -13.73 -8.76 22.50
N ALA A 151 -14.63 -9.65 22.91
CA ALA A 151 -15.48 -10.38 21.97
C ALA A 151 -16.30 -9.42 21.08
N ARG A 152 -16.92 -8.39 21.68
CA ARG A 152 -17.70 -7.37 20.96
C ARG A 152 -16.84 -6.57 19.98
N LEU A 153 -15.63 -6.20 20.38
CA LEU A 153 -14.67 -5.52 19.50
C LEU A 153 -14.34 -6.38 18.29
N MET A 154 -13.94 -7.64 18.51
CA MET A 154 -13.53 -8.57 17.45
C MET A 154 -14.67 -8.83 16.46
N ARG A 155 -15.94 -8.88 16.93
CA ARG A 155 -17.11 -8.96 16.04
C ARG A 155 -17.22 -7.76 15.10
N SER A 156 -16.82 -6.57 15.52
CA SER A 156 -17.04 -5.35 14.76
C SER A 156 -15.95 -5.05 13.72
N ILE A 157 -14.88 -5.83 13.68
CA ILE A 157 -13.70 -5.53 12.86
C ILE A 157 -13.33 -6.73 11.96
N ASN A 158 -13.19 -6.48 10.66
CA ASN A 158 -12.61 -7.42 9.69
C ASN A 158 -11.24 -6.89 9.24
N HIS A 159 -10.13 -7.32 9.84
CA HIS A 159 -8.77 -6.87 9.48
C HIS A 159 -8.26 -7.44 8.14
N PHE A 160 -8.93 -8.45 7.58
CA PHE A 160 -8.60 -8.91 6.24
C PHE A 160 -9.01 -7.90 5.16
N ASP A 161 -10.12 -7.19 5.37
CA ASP A 161 -10.63 -6.15 4.48
C ASP A 161 -9.74 -4.91 4.51
N HIS A 162 -8.74 -4.91 3.63
CA HIS A 162 -7.92 -3.75 3.31
C HIS A 162 -8.04 -3.54 1.81
N SER A 163 -8.87 -2.58 1.42
CA SER A 163 -9.14 -2.26 0.02
C SER A 163 -8.02 -1.43 -0.64
N GLY A 164 -7.07 -0.93 0.15
CA GLY A 164 -5.99 -0.05 -0.30
C GLY A 164 -4.57 -0.56 -0.01
N GLU A 165 -3.60 0.30 -0.31
CA GLU A 165 -2.17 0.05 -0.09
C GLU A 165 -1.83 -0.01 1.40
N ILE A 166 -1.00 -0.98 1.77
CA ILE A 166 -0.45 -1.08 3.12
C ILE A 166 0.69 -0.07 3.28
N HIS A 167 0.44 1.00 4.02
CA HIS A 167 1.46 2.01 4.35
C HIS A 167 2.19 1.73 5.69
N TYR A 168 1.61 0.90 6.55
CA TYR A 168 2.16 0.60 7.88
C TYR A 168 2.90 -0.73 7.92
N ALA A 169 4.08 -0.73 8.51
CA ALA A 169 4.90 -1.92 8.68
C ALA A 169 4.17 -3.04 9.44
N ALA A 170 3.31 -2.70 10.39
CA ALA A 170 2.57 -3.67 11.21
C ALA A 170 1.42 -4.39 10.48
N ASP A 171 1.06 -3.94 9.28
CA ASP A 171 0.16 -4.64 8.34
C ASP A 171 0.91 -5.21 7.14
N PHE A 172 2.24 -5.02 7.09
CA PHE A 172 3.10 -5.51 6.04
C PHE A 172 3.63 -6.89 6.41
N PHE A 173 3.15 -7.90 5.69
CA PHE A 173 3.47 -9.30 5.95
C PHE A 173 4.42 -9.86 4.90
N GLY A 174 5.30 -10.76 5.35
CA GLY A 174 6.36 -11.31 4.51
C GLY A 174 7.30 -10.22 4.00
N ARG A 175 8.06 -10.55 2.95
CA ARG A 175 8.87 -9.58 2.18
C ARG A 175 9.97 -8.87 2.96
N ILE A 176 10.31 -9.33 4.15
CA ILE A 176 11.37 -8.71 4.96
C ILE A 176 12.72 -8.84 4.24
N GLY A 177 12.95 -9.98 3.57
CA GLY A 177 14.14 -10.20 2.74
C GLY A 177 14.19 -9.25 1.55
N GLU A 178 13.08 -9.15 0.81
CA GLU A 178 12.94 -8.24 -0.32
C GLU A 178 13.09 -6.78 0.09
N LEU A 179 12.45 -6.35 1.19
CA LEU A 179 12.59 -5.02 1.76
C LEU A 179 14.04 -4.69 2.07
N LYS A 180 14.74 -5.57 2.81
CA LYS A 180 16.16 -5.38 3.13
C LYS A 180 17.01 -5.24 1.87
N VAL A 181 16.86 -6.17 0.93
CA VAL A 181 17.61 -6.16 -0.34
C VAL A 181 17.34 -4.89 -1.14
N LEU A 182 16.08 -4.44 -1.23
CA LEU A 182 15.72 -3.23 -1.95
C LEU A 182 16.25 -1.97 -1.25
N THR A 183 16.14 -1.89 0.07
CA THR A 183 16.70 -0.80 0.87
C THR A 183 18.21 -0.72 0.69
N ASP A 184 18.92 -1.85 0.74
CA ASP A 184 20.37 -1.91 0.54
C ASP A 184 20.75 -1.37 -0.86
N LEU A 185 20.11 -1.88 -1.93
CA LEU A 185 20.40 -1.45 -3.31
C LEU A 185 20.09 0.03 -3.55
N VAL A 186 18.95 0.53 -3.03
CA VAL A 186 18.59 1.94 -3.18
C VAL A 186 19.54 2.82 -2.37
N SER A 187 19.98 2.37 -1.19
CA SER A 187 20.92 3.12 -0.36
C SER A 187 22.31 3.25 -0.97
N THR A 188 22.72 2.31 -1.84
CA THR A 188 23.96 2.40 -2.61
C THR A 188 23.82 3.23 -3.89
N GLY A 189 22.65 3.83 -4.14
CA GLY A 189 22.38 4.62 -5.34
C GLY A 189 22.05 3.79 -6.58
N GLU A 190 21.76 2.50 -6.45
CA GLU A 190 21.35 1.69 -7.59
C GLU A 190 19.90 1.99 -7.98
N SER A 191 19.65 2.09 -9.29
CA SER A 191 18.31 2.15 -9.84
C SER A 191 17.69 0.75 -9.89
N VAL A 192 16.51 0.59 -9.30
CA VAL A 192 15.83 -0.71 -9.15
C VAL A 192 14.39 -0.64 -9.64
N GLY A 193 13.93 -1.70 -10.32
CA GLY A 193 12.54 -1.86 -10.74
C GLY A 193 11.90 -3.08 -10.07
N ILE A 194 10.74 -2.90 -9.42
CA ILE A 194 9.95 -3.95 -8.76
C ILE A 194 8.79 -4.35 -9.67
N PHE A 195 8.78 -5.60 -10.13
CA PHE A 195 7.78 -6.09 -11.08
C PHE A 195 6.98 -7.24 -10.51
N GLY A 196 5.67 -7.23 -10.69
CA GLY A 196 4.80 -8.19 -10.02
C GLY A 196 3.35 -8.02 -10.42
N LEU A 197 2.52 -9.04 -10.16
CA LEU A 197 1.11 -8.98 -10.52
C LEU A 197 0.38 -7.81 -9.84
N ARG A 198 -0.77 -7.41 -10.41
CA ARG A 198 -1.65 -6.42 -9.80
C ARG A 198 -2.02 -6.90 -8.39
N ARG A 199 -1.98 -6.01 -7.40
CA ARG A 199 -2.23 -6.31 -5.98
C ARG A 199 -1.27 -7.35 -5.35
N ALA A 200 -0.07 -7.56 -5.92
CA ALA A 200 0.97 -8.39 -5.30
C ALA A 200 1.68 -7.73 -4.09
N GLY A 201 1.39 -6.45 -3.82
CA GLY A 201 2.00 -5.68 -2.70
C GLY A 201 3.20 -4.81 -3.09
N LYS A 202 3.39 -4.51 -4.39
CA LYS A 202 4.51 -3.69 -4.90
C LYS A 202 4.54 -2.30 -4.27
N THR A 203 3.43 -1.57 -4.35
CA THR A 203 3.34 -0.20 -3.83
C THR A 203 3.56 -0.18 -2.32
N SER A 204 2.94 -1.11 -1.58
CA SER A 204 3.19 -1.30 -0.14
C SER A 204 4.67 -1.52 0.18
N LEU A 205 5.35 -2.38 -0.60
CA LEU A 205 6.79 -2.61 -0.44
C LEU A 205 7.61 -1.34 -0.74
N MET A 206 7.26 -0.54 -1.75
CA MET A 206 7.92 0.74 -2.01
C MET A 206 7.75 1.72 -0.86
N TYR A 207 6.54 1.81 -0.28
CA TYR A 207 6.31 2.62 0.92
C TYR A 207 7.19 2.17 2.09
N GLN A 208 7.33 0.86 2.32
CA GLN A 208 8.20 0.35 3.38
C GLN A 208 9.69 0.62 3.11
N VAL A 209 10.15 0.48 1.85
CA VAL A 209 11.52 0.86 1.47
C VAL A 209 11.75 2.34 1.81
N ARG A 210 10.81 3.21 1.42
CA ARG A 210 10.89 4.65 1.65
C ARG A 210 10.90 5.02 3.14
N ASN A 211 10.11 4.33 3.96
CA ASN A 211 10.12 4.51 5.42
C ASN A 211 11.45 4.04 6.02
N SER A 212 11.95 2.88 5.59
CA SER A 212 13.24 2.33 6.04
C SER A 212 14.41 3.26 5.71
N LEU A 213 14.41 3.86 4.51
CA LEU A 213 15.44 4.84 4.10
C LEU A 213 15.42 6.11 4.95
N ARG A 214 14.27 6.48 5.52
CA ARG A 214 14.15 7.63 6.45
C ARG A 214 14.63 7.29 7.85
N GLU A 215 14.43 6.06 8.29
CA GLU A 215 14.73 5.60 9.66
C GLU A 215 16.21 5.21 9.86
N THR A 216 16.88 4.71 8.83
CA THR A 216 18.15 3.97 8.97
C THR A 216 19.41 4.84 9.04
N THR A 217 19.34 6.16 8.96
CA THR A 217 20.56 6.98 8.77
C THR A 217 20.60 8.24 9.64
N ASN A 218 21.45 8.18 10.67
CA ASN A 218 21.89 9.36 11.45
C ASN A 218 22.90 10.25 10.69
N GLU A 219 23.45 9.83 9.53
CA GLU A 219 24.51 10.60 8.83
C GLU A 219 24.34 10.79 7.31
N ASN A 220 23.57 9.95 6.59
CA ASN A 220 23.26 10.14 5.16
C ASN A 220 21.75 10.08 4.91
N GLN A 221 21.04 11.21 5.06
CA GLN A 221 19.59 11.23 4.85
C GLN A 221 19.28 11.13 3.35
N ILE A 222 18.69 10.01 2.92
CA ILE A 222 18.16 9.85 1.56
C ILE A 222 16.78 10.51 1.50
N GLU A 223 16.59 11.46 0.59
CA GLU A 223 15.30 12.06 0.30
C GLU A 223 14.57 11.30 -0.80
N SER A 224 13.25 11.26 -0.73
CA SER A 224 12.42 10.54 -1.69
C SER A 224 11.45 11.47 -2.39
N ILE A 225 11.45 11.45 -3.73
CA ILE A 225 10.40 12.04 -4.57
C ILE A 225 9.45 10.91 -4.96
N TYR A 226 8.14 11.08 -4.80
CA TYR A 226 7.16 10.05 -5.17
C TYR A 226 6.28 10.55 -6.30
N VAL A 227 6.21 9.81 -7.39
CA VAL A 227 5.39 10.12 -8.56
C VAL A 227 4.52 8.89 -8.89
N GLN A 228 3.20 9.07 -8.84
CA GLN A 228 2.25 8.09 -9.37
C GLN A 228 1.99 8.40 -10.83
N LEU A 229 2.31 7.47 -11.73
CA LEU A 229 2.18 7.73 -13.16
C LEU A 229 0.73 7.72 -13.66
N ASN A 230 -0.22 7.18 -12.91
CA ASN A 230 -1.65 7.29 -13.23
C ASN A 230 -2.21 8.70 -13.07
N SER A 231 -1.61 9.52 -12.21
CA SER A 231 -2.03 10.92 -12.03
C SER A 231 -1.38 11.87 -13.03
N ILE A 232 -0.44 11.37 -13.85
CA ILE A 232 0.30 12.15 -14.82
C ILE A 232 -0.46 12.17 -16.15
N THR A 233 -0.80 13.35 -16.65
CA THR A 233 -1.56 13.47 -17.90
C THR A 233 -0.69 13.30 -19.15
N ASP A 234 0.55 13.80 -19.09
CA ASP A 234 1.46 13.87 -20.22
C ASP A 234 2.92 14.05 -19.77
N ALA A 235 3.84 14.12 -20.74
CA ALA A 235 5.26 14.29 -20.48
C ALA A 235 5.63 15.63 -19.82
N ASP A 236 4.89 16.70 -20.07
CA ASP A 236 5.13 18.01 -19.44
C ASP A 236 4.68 18.02 -17.99
N ASP A 237 3.53 17.39 -17.70
CA ASP A 237 3.03 17.20 -16.34
C ASP A 237 3.99 16.36 -15.49
N PHE A 238 4.62 15.33 -16.07
CA PHE A 238 5.69 14.58 -15.40
C PHE A 238 6.91 15.44 -15.07
N ARG A 239 7.38 16.25 -16.03
CA ARG A 239 8.50 17.19 -15.83
C ARG A 239 8.18 18.19 -14.72
N GLU A 240 6.99 18.79 -14.76
CA GLU A 240 6.50 19.75 -13.77
C GLU A 240 6.45 19.09 -12.39
N SER A 241 5.83 17.92 -12.28
CA SER A 241 5.72 17.15 -11.03
C SER A 241 7.08 16.84 -10.40
N LEU A 242 8.08 16.44 -11.20
CA LEU A 242 9.44 16.20 -10.69
C LEU A 242 10.10 17.47 -10.18
N VAL A 243 10.03 18.58 -10.94
CA VAL A 243 10.62 19.87 -10.53
C VAL A 243 9.96 20.40 -9.26
N VAL A 244 8.63 20.40 -9.20
CA VAL A 244 7.83 20.81 -8.04
C VAL A 244 8.23 19.99 -6.81
N ALA A 245 8.25 18.66 -6.91
CA ALA A 245 8.58 17.79 -5.79
C ALA A 245 10.02 17.98 -5.32
N THR A 246 10.97 18.15 -6.24
CA THR A 246 12.37 18.44 -5.90
C THR A 246 12.50 19.78 -5.17
N ALA A 247 11.77 20.80 -5.61
CA ALA A 247 11.78 22.11 -4.97
C ALA A 247 11.15 22.10 -3.56
N GLN A 248 10.11 21.30 -3.35
CA GLN A 248 9.53 21.09 -2.02
C GLN A 248 10.53 20.46 -1.05
N ILE A 249 11.36 19.52 -1.53
CA ILE A 249 12.45 18.94 -0.73
C ILE A 249 13.48 20.03 -0.40
N ALA A 250 13.98 20.77 -1.40
CA ALA A 250 14.94 21.85 -1.18
C ALA A 250 14.43 22.89 -0.15
N LYS A 251 13.17 23.30 -0.27
CA LYS A 251 12.52 24.23 0.68
C LYS A 251 12.44 23.65 2.10
N ARG A 252 12.11 22.37 2.24
CA ARG A 252 12.07 21.67 3.53
C ARG A 252 13.44 21.63 4.20
N LEU A 253 14.51 21.54 3.40
CA LEU A 253 15.90 21.60 3.85
C LEU A 253 16.40 23.03 4.13
N GLY A 254 15.51 24.03 4.17
CA GLY A 254 15.85 25.41 4.53
C GLY A 254 16.31 26.28 3.36
N MET A 255 16.15 25.82 2.12
CA MET A 255 16.51 26.65 0.96
C MET A 255 15.53 27.81 0.74
N HIS A 256 16.07 29.02 0.64
CA HIS A 256 15.35 30.16 0.09
C HIS A 256 15.36 30.11 -1.44
N LEU A 257 14.19 29.90 -2.01
CA LEU A 257 13.99 29.87 -3.45
C LEU A 257 14.00 31.30 -4.04
N PRO A 258 14.43 31.49 -5.30
CA PRO A 258 14.43 32.79 -5.96
C PRO A 258 13.03 33.44 -5.96
N LYS A 259 12.99 34.78 -5.84
CA LYS A 259 11.73 35.55 -5.88
C LYS A 259 11.14 35.57 -7.29
N LYS A 260 9.82 35.85 -7.35
CA LYS A 260 9.01 36.00 -8.59
C LYS A 260 9.70 36.92 -9.61
N GLY A 261 9.88 36.44 -10.85
CA GLY A 261 10.45 37.24 -11.95
C GLY A 261 11.96 37.12 -12.16
N THR A 262 12.62 36.10 -11.59
CA THR A 262 13.98 35.72 -12.00
C THR A 262 13.92 34.69 -13.13
N ASP A 263 14.82 34.78 -14.12
CA ASP A 263 14.82 33.91 -15.31
C ASP A 263 14.85 32.41 -15.00
N MET A 264 15.30 32.05 -13.79
CA MET A 264 15.60 30.67 -13.42
C MET A 264 14.48 29.91 -12.70
N LEU A 265 13.47 30.54 -12.09
CA LEU A 265 12.40 29.82 -11.38
C LEU A 265 11.08 30.62 -11.30
N ASN A 266 9.97 29.99 -11.73
CA ASN A 266 8.62 30.47 -11.42
C ASN A 266 8.30 30.10 -9.95
N PRO A 267 7.92 31.04 -9.07
CA PRO A 267 7.59 30.73 -7.68
C PRO A 267 6.36 29.83 -7.52
N ASP A 268 5.54 29.71 -8.57
CA ASP A 268 4.37 28.82 -8.59
C ASP A 268 4.71 27.42 -9.14
N PHE A 269 5.99 27.15 -9.49
CA PHE A 269 6.50 25.89 -10.04
C PHE A 269 5.72 25.33 -11.23
N SER A 270 5.06 26.20 -12.00
CA SER A 270 4.25 25.78 -13.12
C SER A 270 4.92 26.07 -14.45
N ILE A 271 5.19 25.00 -15.21
CA ILE A 271 5.69 25.05 -16.59
C ILE A 271 4.64 25.74 -17.46
N ARG A 272 3.35 25.47 -17.24
CA ARG A 272 2.22 26.06 -17.97
C ARG A 272 2.11 27.60 -17.83
N LYS A 273 2.57 28.20 -16.72
CA LYS A 273 2.52 29.67 -16.54
C LYS A 273 3.63 30.41 -17.30
N ILE A 274 4.75 29.75 -17.61
CA ILE A 274 5.88 30.33 -18.35
C ILE A 274 5.48 30.65 -19.79
N GLU A 275 4.49 29.94 -20.35
CA GLU A 275 3.91 30.19 -21.68
C GLU A 275 3.42 31.62 -21.87
N ARG A 276 2.89 32.27 -20.82
CA ARG A 276 2.37 33.64 -20.90
C ARG A 276 3.48 34.71 -20.96
N THR A 277 4.64 34.43 -20.37
CA THR A 277 5.73 35.39 -20.29
C THR A 277 6.54 35.43 -21.60
N TYR A 278 6.74 34.28 -22.25
CA TYR A 278 7.51 34.18 -23.50
C TYR A 278 6.69 34.42 -24.77
N ARG A 279 5.36 34.58 -24.67
CA ARG A 279 4.50 34.98 -25.79
C ARG A 279 4.90 36.33 -26.41
N ASN A 280 5.72 37.12 -25.70
CA ASN A 280 6.15 38.47 -26.06
C ASN A 280 7.61 38.57 -26.54
N GLU A 281 8.40 37.49 -26.53
CA GLU A 281 9.78 37.54 -27.01
C GLU A 281 9.83 37.38 -28.54
N LYS A 282 9.85 38.52 -29.23
CA LYS A 282 9.78 38.64 -30.69
C LYS A 282 10.92 37.93 -31.42
N SER A 283 12.10 37.85 -30.81
CA SER A 283 13.34 37.35 -31.43
C SER A 283 13.42 35.82 -31.56
N TYR A 284 12.57 35.04 -30.88
CA TYR A 284 12.65 33.57 -30.92
C TYR A 284 11.54 32.91 -31.75
N ARG A 285 10.44 33.61 -32.02
CA ARG A 285 9.35 33.15 -32.91
C ARG A 285 9.80 32.96 -34.37
N GLU A 286 10.91 33.57 -34.78
CA GLU A 286 11.41 33.50 -36.15
C GLU A 286 12.16 32.19 -36.46
N PHE A 287 12.58 31.43 -35.45
CA PHE A 287 13.39 30.20 -35.61
C PHE A 287 12.60 28.89 -35.53
N ILE A 288 11.34 28.93 -35.07
CA ILE A 288 10.52 27.75 -34.86
C ILE A 288 9.19 27.93 -35.57
N GLU A 289 8.92 27.06 -36.55
CA GLU A 289 7.82 27.19 -37.51
C GLU A 289 6.41 27.11 -36.89
N THR A 290 6.27 26.54 -35.70
CA THR A 290 4.97 26.39 -35.01
C THR A 290 5.01 26.76 -33.52
N GLU A 291 3.91 27.30 -32.99
CA GLU A 291 3.75 27.64 -31.56
C GLU A 291 3.95 26.40 -30.65
N GLU A 292 3.61 25.21 -31.16
CA GLU A 292 3.78 23.92 -30.49
C GLU A 292 5.25 23.46 -30.41
N ALA A 293 6.01 23.59 -31.51
CA ALA A 293 7.43 23.28 -31.50
C ALA A 293 8.23 24.22 -30.58
N HIS A 294 7.82 25.50 -30.49
CA HIS A 294 8.46 26.47 -29.60
C HIS A 294 8.20 26.12 -28.12
N ARG A 295 6.95 25.80 -27.78
CA ARG A 295 6.58 25.31 -26.43
C ARG A 295 7.42 24.10 -26.02
N ARG A 296 7.47 23.10 -26.89
CA ARG A 296 8.21 21.85 -26.67
C ARG A 296 9.70 22.08 -26.43
N TRP A 297 10.32 22.98 -27.19
CA TRP A 297 11.74 23.32 -27.03
C TRP A 297 12.04 24.04 -25.70
N VAL A 298 11.24 25.05 -25.35
CA VAL A 298 11.42 25.83 -24.11
C VAL A 298 11.27 24.94 -22.88
N THR A 299 10.21 24.13 -22.85
CA THR A 299 9.93 23.21 -21.73
C THR A 299 11.04 22.17 -21.57
N GLN A 300 11.48 21.54 -22.67
CA GLN A 300 12.49 20.47 -22.63
C GLN A 300 13.87 20.90 -22.12
N ARG A 301 14.33 22.12 -22.44
CA ARG A 301 15.62 22.62 -21.96
C ARG A 301 15.56 23.15 -20.54
N ARG A 302 14.45 23.77 -20.17
CA ARG A 302 14.31 24.46 -18.90
C ARG A 302 14.19 23.50 -17.72
N TRP A 303 13.40 22.42 -17.84
CA TRP A 303 13.22 21.49 -16.72
C TRP A 303 14.54 20.79 -16.33
N ILE A 304 15.39 20.44 -17.30
CA ILE A 304 16.71 19.83 -17.05
C ILE A 304 17.60 20.80 -16.26
N TYR A 305 17.58 22.09 -16.62
CA TYR A 305 18.32 23.12 -15.90
C TYR A 305 17.79 23.27 -14.47
N GLU A 306 16.47 23.44 -14.31
CA GLU A 306 15.81 23.65 -13.02
C GLU A 306 16.01 22.45 -12.08
N ILE A 307 15.81 21.22 -12.54
CA ILE A 307 15.99 20.03 -11.72
C ILE A 307 17.46 19.85 -11.31
N ASN A 308 18.43 20.08 -12.21
CA ASN A 308 19.85 20.00 -11.85
C ASN A 308 20.25 21.08 -10.86
N TRP A 309 19.76 22.31 -11.05
CA TRP A 309 20.00 23.40 -10.11
C TRP A 309 19.46 23.06 -8.72
N LEU A 310 18.23 22.55 -8.63
CA LEU A 310 17.61 22.12 -7.37
C LEU A 310 18.36 20.95 -6.73
N LEU A 311 18.76 19.95 -7.52
CA LEU A 311 19.50 18.79 -7.02
C LEU A 311 20.93 19.14 -6.59
N ASP A 312 21.57 20.13 -7.19
CA ASP A 312 22.90 20.64 -6.75
C ASP A 312 22.85 21.36 -5.41
N LYS A 313 21.65 21.73 -5.00
CA LYS A 313 21.34 22.44 -3.78
C LYS A 313 20.88 21.51 -2.66
N ILE A 314 20.57 20.27 -2.97
CA ILE A 314 20.21 19.23 -2.01
C ILE A 314 21.49 18.46 -1.66
N ASP A 315 22.03 18.67 -0.46
CA ASP A 315 23.22 17.94 0.03
C ASP A 315 22.85 16.57 0.61
N ARG A 316 22.05 15.82 -0.14
CA ARG A 316 21.48 14.52 0.22
C ARG A 316 21.31 13.67 -1.02
N ASP A 317 21.41 12.36 -0.86
CA ASP A 317 21.06 11.44 -1.92
C ASP A 317 19.54 11.49 -2.15
N VAL A 318 19.11 11.31 -3.40
CA VAL A 318 17.71 11.41 -3.80
C VAL A 318 17.29 10.15 -4.53
N VAL A 319 16.21 9.52 -4.09
CA VAL A 319 15.53 8.45 -4.82
C VAL A 319 14.24 8.99 -5.43
N ILE A 320 14.07 8.79 -6.74
CA ILE A 320 12.81 9.07 -7.44
C ILE A 320 12.02 7.77 -7.52
N VAL A 321 10.90 7.76 -6.82
CA VAL A 321 9.99 6.62 -6.75
C VAL A 321 8.93 6.78 -7.83
N LEU A 322 8.90 5.85 -8.79
CA LEU A 322 8.01 5.85 -9.95
C LEU A 322 7.04 4.66 -9.87
N ASP A 323 5.80 4.91 -9.42
CA ASP A 323 4.79 3.86 -9.37
C ASP A 323 3.99 3.78 -10.68
N GLU A 324 3.55 2.57 -11.03
CA GLU A 324 2.89 2.23 -12.29
C GLU A 324 3.72 2.61 -13.54
N ILE A 325 5.02 2.27 -13.54
CA ILE A 325 5.96 2.54 -14.63
C ILE A 325 5.52 1.97 -15.98
N ASP A 326 4.64 0.98 -16.00
CA ASP A 326 4.09 0.46 -17.24
C ASP A 326 3.19 1.45 -17.94
N LEU A 327 2.58 2.39 -17.22
CA LEU A 327 1.79 3.48 -17.80
C LEU A 327 2.65 4.42 -18.63
N ALA A 328 3.96 4.53 -18.37
CA ALA A 328 4.85 5.25 -19.28
C ALA A 328 4.82 4.70 -20.73
N ASN A 329 4.27 3.49 -20.91
CA ASN A 329 4.08 2.87 -22.22
C ASN A 329 2.68 3.14 -22.80
N GLU A 330 1.72 3.56 -21.97
CA GLU A 330 0.29 3.65 -22.29
C GLU A 330 -0.24 5.10 -22.28
N LEU A 331 0.43 6.03 -21.58
CA LEU A 331 -0.02 7.42 -21.37
C LEU A 331 -0.21 8.19 -22.70
N SER A 332 -1.48 8.54 -22.94
CA SER A 332 -2.04 9.54 -23.86
C SER A 332 -3.35 10.03 -23.23
N PRO A 333 -3.75 11.31 -23.37
CA PRO A 333 -5.03 11.80 -22.85
C PRO A 333 -6.19 11.20 -23.67
N ASP A 334 -6.96 10.31 -23.07
CA ASP A 334 -8.41 10.44 -22.85
C ASP A 334 -9.02 9.10 -22.39
N ASN A 335 -9.93 9.22 -21.43
CA ASN A 335 -10.67 8.15 -20.77
C ASN A 335 -11.68 7.45 -21.70
N ASP A 336 -11.97 6.20 -21.35
CA ASP A 336 -13.25 5.50 -21.49
C ASP A 336 -13.98 5.55 -22.85
N ASP A 337 -13.73 4.56 -23.73
CA ASP A 337 -14.82 3.84 -24.42
C ASP A 337 -14.27 2.61 -25.19
N GLU A 338 -14.09 1.48 -24.49
CA GLU A 338 -13.88 0.17 -25.14
C GLU A 338 -14.99 -0.82 -24.74
N SER A 339 -16.21 -0.31 -24.52
CA SER A 339 -17.42 -1.14 -24.36
C SER A 339 -18.43 -0.91 -25.48
N ARG A 340 -18.04 -1.12 -26.73
CA ARG A 340 -19.01 -1.38 -27.82
C ARG A 340 -18.49 -2.44 -28.79
N VAL A 341 -18.62 -3.69 -28.34
CA VAL A 341 -18.66 -4.86 -29.22
C VAL A 341 -19.92 -4.77 -30.10
N SER A 342 -19.69 -5.09 -31.37
CA SER A 342 -20.63 -5.31 -32.45
C SER A 342 -22.02 -5.85 -32.07
N SER A 343 -23.06 -5.19 -32.57
CA SER A 343 -24.32 -5.84 -32.93
C SER A 343 -24.78 -5.32 -34.31
N ASN A 344 -24.40 -6.06 -35.35
CA ASN A 344 -25.06 -5.98 -36.66
C ASN A 344 -26.38 -6.76 -36.55
N GLN A 345 -27.52 -6.08 -36.62
CA GLN A 345 -28.76 -6.66 -37.13
C GLN A 345 -29.53 -5.61 -37.96
N ASP A 346 -29.97 -6.06 -39.12
CA ASP A 346 -30.69 -5.37 -40.19
C ASP A 346 -31.91 -4.55 -39.73
N LEU A 347 -32.19 -3.42 -40.39
CA LEU A 347 -33.53 -2.84 -40.64
C LEU A 347 -33.45 -1.71 -41.72
N PRO A 348 -34.54 -1.41 -42.46
CA PRO A 348 -34.49 -0.94 -43.85
C PRO A 348 -34.37 0.59 -44.06
N ARG A 349 -33.94 0.94 -45.28
CA ARG A 349 -33.76 2.29 -45.83
C ARG A 349 -35.05 3.13 -45.80
N VAL A 350 -34.95 4.36 -45.28
CA VAL A 350 -35.89 5.47 -45.51
C VAL A 350 -35.08 6.73 -45.86
N PRO A 351 -35.47 7.56 -46.86
CA PRO A 351 -34.68 8.72 -47.27
C PRO A 351 -35.12 10.04 -46.59
N HIS A 352 -34.11 10.89 -46.33
CA HIS A 352 -34.10 12.35 -46.10
C HIS A 352 -34.89 12.95 -44.92
N GLN A 353 -34.16 13.62 -43.99
CA GLN A 353 -34.19 15.09 -43.81
C GLN A 353 -33.19 15.60 -42.73
N VAL A 354 -32.40 16.60 -43.14
CA VAL A 354 -31.82 17.77 -42.42
C VAL A 354 -30.98 17.59 -41.12
N SER A 355 -29.74 18.08 -41.20
CA SER A 355 -28.70 18.21 -40.16
C SER A 355 -29.09 19.06 -38.93
N PRO A 356 -28.32 18.98 -37.82
CA PRO A 356 -27.20 19.91 -37.70
C PRO A 356 -25.89 19.25 -37.27
N THR A 357 -24.82 19.91 -37.69
CA THR A 357 -23.39 19.65 -37.47
C THR A 357 -23.05 19.32 -36.01
N GLY A 358 -22.66 18.07 -35.77
CA GLY A 358 -21.86 17.66 -34.62
C GLY A 358 -20.58 17.02 -35.16
N SER A 359 -19.46 17.72 -35.04
CA SER A 359 -18.14 17.24 -35.42
C SER A 359 -17.73 16.08 -34.51
N SER A 360 -17.80 14.85 -35.03
CA SER A 360 -17.10 13.71 -34.45
C SER A 360 -15.60 13.96 -34.59
N VAL A 361 -14.92 14.16 -33.46
CA VAL A 361 -13.46 14.22 -33.41
C VAL A 361 -12.94 12.80 -33.62
N SER A 362 -12.51 12.48 -34.84
CA SER A 362 -11.71 11.30 -35.09
C SER A 362 -10.35 11.51 -34.45
N VAL A 363 -10.06 10.81 -33.35
CA VAL A 363 -8.72 10.84 -32.73
C VAL A 363 -7.74 10.18 -33.71
N ASN A 364 -6.75 10.94 -34.14
CA ASN A 364 -5.77 10.54 -35.14
C ASN A 364 -4.76 9.56 -34.51
N PRO A 365 -4.54 8.35 -35.06
CA PRO A 365 -3.60 7.36 -34.49
C PRO A 365 -2.18 7.91 -34.25
N ARG A 366 -1.79 8.96 -35.00
CA ARG A 366 -0.51 9.66 -34.85
C ARG A 366 -0.32 10.36 -33.50
N SER A 367 -1.36 10.92 -32.86
CA SER A 367 -1.21 11.65 -31.59
C SER A 367 -0.86 10.74 -30.41
N SER A 368 -1.36 9.51 -30.40
CA SER A 368 -1.06 8.52 -29.35
C SER A 368 0.38 7.99 -29.39
N MET A 369 0.96 7.86 -30.60
CA MET A 369 2.36 7.47 -30.78
C MET A 369 3.32 8.59 -30.36
N ASP A 370 2.97 9.84 -30.60
CA ASP A 370 3.76 11.00 -30.21
C ASP A 370 3.82 11.15 -28.67
N ALA A 371 2.69 11.00 -27.96
CA ALA A 371 2.65 11.07 -26.50
C ALA A 371 3.49 9.98 -25.80
N ARG A 372 3.41 8.73 -26.27
CA ARG A 372 4.24 7.61 -25.76
C ARG A 372 5.72 7.85 -26.04
N SER A 373 6.04 8.40 -27.21
CA SER A 373 7.43 8.77 -27.56
C SER A 373 7.94 9.86 -26.63
N ASP A 374 7.08 10.80 -26.22
CA ASP A 374 7.43 11.91 -25.36
C ASP A 374 7.72 11.48 -23.93
N MET A 375 6.91 10.59 -23.36
CA MET A 375 7.17 10.05 -22.02
C MET A 375 8.46 9.23 -21.97
N ASN A 376 8.67 8.34 -22.97
CA ASN A 376 9.94 7.61 -23.07
C ASN A 376 11.14 8.54 -23.21
N TRP A 377 10.99 9.64 -23.97
CA TRP A 377 12.02 10.65 -24.08
C TRP A 377 12.33 11.33 -22.75
N VAL A 378 11.33 11.66 -21.92
CA VAL A 378 11.60 12.23 -20.58
C VAL A 378 12.33 11.25 -19.68
N LEU A 379 11.95 9.98 -19.69
CA LEU A 379 12.64 8.95 -18.92
C LEU A 379 14.09 8.77 -19.39
N GLN A 380 14.36 8.91 -20.69
CA GLN A 380 15.73 8.90 -21.24
C GLN A 380 16.54 10.11 -20.78
N GLN A 381 15.93 11.31 -20.78
CA GLN A 381 16.55 12.51 -20.24
C GLN A 381 16.85 12.35 -18.74
N LEU A 382 15.93 11.77 -17.97
CA LEU A 382 16.14 11.47 -16.54
C LEU A 382 17.31 10.49 -16.33
N ARG A 383 17.39 9.42 -17.14
CA ARG A 383 18.54 8.50 -17.15
C ARG A 383 19.85 9.25 -17.39
N GLY A 384 19.88 10.16 -18.36
CA GLY A 384 21.06 10.99 -18.65
C GLY A 384 21.45 11.89 -17.48
N ILE A 385 20.48 12.51 -16.80
CA ILE A 385 20.73 13.32 -15.59
C ILE A 385 21.37 12.47 -14.50
N ILE A 386 20.81 11.28 -14.23
CA ILE A 386 21.35 10.34 -13.22
C ILE A 386 22.80 9.98 -13.53
N GLN A 387 23.07 9.56 -14.77
CA GLN A 387 24.40 9.13 -15.18
C GLN A 387 25.44 10.26 -15.06
N ILE A 388 25.15 11.44 -15.63
CA ILE A 388 26.07 12.58 -15.60
C ILE A 388 26.35 13.03 -14.16
N ARG A 389 25.36 12.97 -13.27
CA ARG A 389 25.55 13.31 -11.85
C ARG A 389 26.48 12.33 -11.16
N GLY A 390 26.29 11.03 -11.40
CA GLY A 390 27.16 9.97 -10.86
C GLY A 390 28.62 10.13 -11.32
N GLU A 391 28.84 10.36 -12.63
CA GLU A 391 30.18 10.60 -13.20
C GLU A 391 30.88 11.84 -12.61
N ARG A 392 30.10 12.85 -12.22
CA ARG A 392 30.61 14.08 -11.59
C ARG A 392 30.83 13.98 -10.08
N GLY A 393 30.62 12.81 -9.48
CA GLY A 393 30.77 12.61 -8.04
C GLY A 393 29.80 13.45 -7.20
N LYS A 394 28.64 13.82 -7.77
CA LYS A 394 27.58 14.51 -7.03
C LYS A 394 26.84 13.52 -6.14
N ARG A 395 26.01 14.04 -5.23
CA ARG A 395 25.05 13.23 -4.45
C ARG A 395 24.23 12.33 -5.38
N SER A 396 24.03 11.10 -4.93
CA SER A 396 23.42 10.03 -5.70
C SER A 396 21.99 10.40 -6.09
N LEU A 397 21.64 10.07 -7.32
CA LEU A 397 20.28 10.16 -7.83
C LEU A 397 19.94 8.81 -8.44
N SER A 398 18.94 8.13 -7.91
CA SER A 398 18.51 6.82 -8.41
C SER A 398 17.00 6.75 -8.59
N ILE A 399 16.53 5.70 -9.27
CA ILE A 399 15.09 5.42 -9.38
C ILE A 399 14.70 4.15 -8.63
N LEU A 400 13.53 4.20 -8.00
CA LEU A 400 12.80 3.02 -7.53
C LEU A 400 11.48 2.95 -8.29
N ALA A 401 11.43 2.13 -9.33
CA ALA A 401 10.24 1.99 -10.16
C ALA A 401 9.42 0.75 -9.75
N ALA A 402 8.11 0.77 -9.97
CA ALA A 402 7.31 -0.45 -9.91
C ALA A 402 6.27 -0.54 -11.01
N GLY A 403 5.98 -1.79 -11.41
CA GLY A 403 5.04 -2.09 -12.47
C GLY A 403 4.62 -3.55 -12.51
N VAL A 404 3.77 -3.91 -13.45
CA VAL A 404 3.40 -5.28 -13.80
C VAL A 404 4.47 -5.89 -14.70
N ALA A 405 5.01 -5.14 -15.65
CA ALA A 405 5.89 -5.65 -16.70
C ALA A 405 7.28 -5.01 -16.67
N ALA A 406 8.30 -5.86 -16.53
CA ALA A 406 9.70 -5.43 -16.54
C ALA A 406 10.20 -4.95 -17.92
N THR A 407 9.35 -4.96 -18.95
CA THR A 407 9.74 -4.76 -20.35
C THR A 407 10.38 -3.41 -20.60
N VAL A 408 10.03 -2.38 -19.81
CA VAL A 408 10.64 -1.05 -19.85
C VAL A 408 12.16 -1.09 -19.62
N PHE A 409 12.66 -2.01 -18.80
CA PHE A 409 14.10 -2.12 -18.48
C PHE A 409 14.78 -3.38 -19.02
N THR A 410 14.01 -4.40 -19.43
CA THR A 410 14.55 -5.74 -19.77
C THR A 410 14.52 -6.08 -21.25
N ARG A 411 13.76 -5.35 -22.08
CA ARG A 411 13.78 -5.55 -23.54
C ARG A 411 14.72 -4.56 -24.20
N SER A 412 15.54 -5.04 -25.13
CA SER A 412 16.45 -4.20 -25.92
C SER A 412 15.71 -3.36 -26.97
N GLU A 413 14.50 -3.75 -27.35
CA GLU A 413 13.69 -3.08 -28.38
C GLU A 413 12.26 -2.83 -27.85
N ARG A 414 11.73 -1.62 -28.12
CA ARG A 414 10.37 -1.19 -27.79
C ARG A 414 9.83 -0.27 -28.91
N PHE A 415 8.58 -0.50 -29.33
CA PHE A 415 7.93 0.27 -30.41
C PHE A 415 8.73 0.27 -31.73
N SER A 416 9.30 -0.88 -32.10
CA SER A 416 10.15 -1.03 -33.31
C SER A 416 11.39 -0.13 -33.31
N ARG A 417 11.90 0.22 -32.12
CA ARG A 417 13.06 1.08 -31.91
C ARG A 417 13.89 0.55 -30.75
N ASP A 418 15.17 0.91 -30.71
CA ASP A 418 16.04 0.60 -29.58
C ASP A 418 15.50 1.19 -28.28
N ASN A 419 15.42 0.35 -27.26
CA ASN A 419 14.99 0.78 -25.94
C ASN A 419 16.16 1.42 -25.19
N GLN A 420 16.23 2.75 -25.23
CA GLN A 420 17.22 3.50 -24.47
C GLN A 420 16.99 3.48 -22.94
N LEU A 421 15.94 2.82 -22.45
CA LEU A 421 15.75 2.53 -21.03
C LEU A 421 16.19 1.10 -20.67
N TYR A 422 16.67 0.33 -21.64
CA TYR A 422 17.24 -0.99 -21.40
C TYR A 422 18.40 -0.91 -20.40
N GLY A 423 18.34 -1.74 -19.37
CA GLY A 423 19.31 -1.77 -18.27
C GLY A 423 19.32 -0.51 -17.40
N PHE A 424 18.34 0.39 -17.52
CA PHE A 424 18.29 1.61 -16.71
C PHE A 424 18.06 1.31 -15.22
N ALA A 425 17.29 0.26 -14.92
CA ALA A 425 17.11 -0.23 -13.56
C ALA A 425 17.19 -1.75 -13.52
N LYS A 426 17.72 -2.28 -12.42
CA LYS A 426 17.78 -3.72 -12.17
C LYS A 426 16.36 -4.24 -11.88
N ALA A 427 15.84 -5.08 -12.77
CA ALA A 427 14.53 -5.69 -12.58
C ALA A 427 14.56 -6.74 -11.47
N ARG A 428 13.60 -6.65 -10.54
CA ARG A 428 13.36 -7.59 -9.45
C ARG A 428 11.89 -8.00 -9.49
N PHE A 429 11.64 -9.29 -9.66
CA PHE A 429 10.27 -9.82 -9.63
C PHE A 429 9.82 -10.09 -8.20
N LEU A 430 8.66 -9.54 -7.85
CA LEU A 430 7.93 -9.81 -6.64
C LEU A 430 7.02 -11.00 -6.89
N GLY A 431 7.58 -12.21 -6.76
CA GLY A 431 6.82 -13.47 -6.78
C GLY A 431 5.88 -13.55 -5.57
N PRO A 432 5.02 -14.57 -5.41
CA PRO A 432 4.07 -14.68 -4.30
C PRO A 432 4.74 -15.00 -2.95
N MET A 433 3.98 -14.93 -1.86
CA MET A 433 4.45 -15.32 -0.53
C MET A 433 4.79 -16.82 -0.49
N SER A 434 5.77 -17.17 0.35
CA SER A 434 5.95 -18.56 0.78
C SER A 434 4.77 -19.03 1.63
N HIS A 435 4.62 -20.36 1.78
CA HIS A 435 3.60 -20.95 2.63
C HIS A 435 3.64 -20.35 4.05
N ASN A 436 4.83 -20.31 4.66
CA ASN A 436 5.02 -19.79 6.01
C ASN A 436 4.66 -18.31 6.15
N GLU A 437 5.01 -17.47 5.17
CA GLU A 437 4.63 -16.05 5.17
C GLU A 437 3.12 -15.86 5.07
N MET A 438 2.46 -16.65 4.21
CA MET A 438 1.00 -16.64 4.05
C MET A 438 0.32 -17.10 5.34
N THR A 439 0.75 -18.23 5.92
CA THR A 439 0.23 -18.74 7.19
C THR A 439 0.37 -17.71 8.31
N HIS A 440 1.54 -17.06 8.40
CA HIS A 440 1.76 -16.00 9.39
C HIS A 440 0.79 -14.81 9.19
N MET A 441 0.64 -14.33 7.95
CA MET A 441 -0.32 -13.27 7.62
C MET A 441 -1.75 -13.66 8.01
N VAL A 442 -2.20 -14.86 7.62
CA VAL A 442 -3.57 -15.32 7.88
C VAL A 442 -3.81 -15.51 9.37
N ARG A 443 -2.84 -16.03 10.14
CA ARG A 443 -2.96 -16.16 11.60
C ARG A 443 -3.07 -14.81 12.29
N VAL A 444 -2.20 -13.86 11.96
CA VAL A 444 -2.21 -12.52 12.59
C VAL A 444 -3.50 -11.78 12.26
N LEU A 445 -3.89 -11.72 10.99
CA LEU A 445 -5.12 -11.04 10.57
C LEU A 445 -6.37 -11.76 11.07
N GLY A 446 -6.34 -13.09 11.14
CA GLY A 446 -7.39 -13.94 11.72
C GLY A 446 -7.64 -13.56 13.17
N LYS A 447 -6.59 -13.60 13.99
CA LYS A 447 -6.65 -13.21 15.40
C LYS A 447 -7.21 -11.79 15.56
N ARG A 448 -6.73 -10.84 14.77
CA ARG A 448 -7.21 -9.44 14.80
C ARG A 448 -8.68 -9.30 14.34
N SER A 449 -9.20 -10.23 13.54
CA SER A 449 -10.57 -10.24 13.01
C SER A 449 -11.55 -11.12 13.79
N GLY A 450 -11.12 -11.70 14.92
CA GLY A 450 -11.94 -12.66 15.66
C GLY A 450 -12.15 -14.00 14.95
N LEU A 451 -11.25 -14.38 14.05
CA LEU A 451 -11.21 -15.70 13.41
C LEU A 451 -10.08 -16.55 14.00
N ARG A 452 -10.33 -17.85 14.16
CA ARG A 452 -9.37 -18.83 14.67
C ARG A 452 -9.14 -19.89 13.61
N LEU A 453 -7.92 -19.92 13.07
CA LEU A 453 -7.44 -20.92 12.11
C LEU A 453 -6.30 -21.71 12.77
N GLU A 454 -6.58 -22.95 13.18
CA GLU A 454 -5.61 -23.81 13.88
C GLU A 454 -5.14 -24.99 13.04
N ASP A 455 -5.99 -25.52 12.16
CA ASP A 455 -5.66 -26.67 11.32
C ASP A 455 -4.72 -26.27 10.18
N GLU A 456 -3.61 -27.02 10.04
CA GLU A 456 -2.66 -26.81 8.94
C GLU A 456 -3.30 -27.04 7.57
N ALA A 457 -4.30 -27.92 7.48
CA ALA A 457 -5.03 -28.17 6.23
C ALA A 457 -5.73 -26.92 5.69
N LEU A 458 -6.13 -25.97 6.55
CA LEU A 458 -6.71 -24.69 6.11
C LEU A 458 -5.68 -23.83 5.37
N PHE A 459 -4.45 -23.80 5.88
CA PHE A 459 -3.36 -23.03 5.27
C PHE A 459 -2.89 -23.70 3.98
N ASP A 460 -2.74 -25.02 3.98
CA ASP A 460 -2.43 -25.80 2.77
C ASP A 460 -3.48 -25.53 1.69
N SER A 461 -4.77 -25.62 2.05
CA SER A 461 -5.87 -25.34 1.13
C SER A 461 -5.83 -23.92 0.56
N LEU A 462 -5.65 -22.90 1.40
CA LEU A 462 -5.51 -21.51 0.94
C LEU A 462 -4.28 -21.32 0.02
N TYR A 463 -3.18 -22.00 0.33
CA TYR A 463 -1.95 -21.91 -0.43
C TYR A 463 -2.07 -22.56 -1.81
N GLU A 464 -2.65 -23.75 -1.88
CA GLU A 464 -2.96 -24.42 -3.15
C GLU A 464 -3.95 -23.59 -3.98
N GLU A 465 -4.92 -22.97 -3.31
CA GLU A 465 -5.97 -22.22 -3.98
C GLU A 465 -5.46 -20.94 -4.66
N TYR A 466 -4.69 -20.14 -3.92
CA TYR A 466 -4.26 -18.81 -4.34
C TYR A 466 -2.76 -18.68 -4.58
N GLY A 467 -2.00 -19.76 -4.45
CA GLY A 467 -0.57 -19.81 -4.77
C GLY A 467 0.33 -18.94 -3.88
N GLY A 468 -0.15 -18.50 -2.72
CA GLY A 468 0.53 -17.51 -1.87
C GLY A 468 0.33 -16.05 -2.31
N HIS A 469 -0.66 -15.76 -3.16
CA HIS A 469 -0.97 -14.38 -3.55
C HIS A 469 -1.61 -13.61 -2.36
N PRO A 470 -0.99 -12.52 -1.87
CA PRO A 470 -1.42 -11.89 -0.61
C PRO A 470 -2.84 -11.35 -0.65
N HIS A 471 -3.18 -10.58 -1.69
CA HIS A 471 -4.50 -9.95 -1.81
C HIS A 471 -5.63 -10.98 -1.97
N LEU A 472 -5.48 -11.97 -2.84
CA LEU A 472 -6.47 -13.03 -3.06
C LEU A 472 -6.74 -13.83 -1.78
N THR A 473 -5.67 -14.22 -1.07
CA THR A 473 -5.77 -14.92 0.22
C THR A 473 -6.53 -14.07 1.24
N ARG A 474 -6.16 -12.78 1.38
CA ARG A 474 -6.86 -11.86 2.29
C ARG A 474 -8.33 -11.70 1.92
N GLN A 475 -8.64 -11.57 0.63
CA GLN A 475 -10.01 -11.42 0.16
C GLN A 475 -10.86 -12.66 0.47
N ALA A 476 -10.29 -13.86 0.35
CA ALA A 476 -10.97 -15.09 0.72
C ALA A 476 -11.26 -15.14 2.22
N CYS A 477 -10.27 -14.86 3.06
CA CYS A 477 -10.45 -14.81 4.51
C CYS A 477 -11.40 -13.68 4.95
N ALA A 478 -11.38 -12.52 4.28
CA ALA A 478 -12.32 -11.43 4.51
C ALA A 478 -13.76 -11.89 4.27
N ARG A 479 -14.00 -12.63 3.16
CA ARG A 479 -15.31 -13.18 2.86
C ARG A 479 -15.78 -14.22 3.86
N VAL A 480 -14.89 -15.09 4.33
CA VAL A 480 -15.23 -15.98 5.46
C VAL A 480 -15.68 -15.13 6.64
N ALA A 481 -14.92 -14.10 6.99
CA ALA A 481 -15.22 -13.23 8.12
C ALA A 481 -16.54 -12.45 7.98
N ASP A 482 -16.98 -12.14 6.75
CA ASP A 482 -18.23 -11.44 6.45
C ASP A 482 -19.44 -12.39 6.39
N GLN A 483 -19.23 -13.65 6.00
CA GLN A 483 -20.29 -14.67 5.93
C GLN A 483 -20.63 -15.30 7.28
N VAL A 484 -19.70 -15.23 8.24
CA VAL A 484 -19.97 -15.67 9.61
C VAL A 484 -20.97 -14.70 10.24
N ASP A 485 -22.15 -15.19 10.62
CA ASP A 485 -23.09 -14.41 11.41
C ASP A 485 -22.52 -14.17 12.81
N ARG A 486 -21.86 -13.02 12.96
CA ARG A 486 -21.18 -12.62 14.18
C ARG A 486 -22.13 -12.32 15.34
N GLN A 487 -23.45 -12.23 15.09
CA GLN A 487 -24.45 -12.07 16.16
C GLN A 487 -24.81 -13.39 16.84
N VAL A 488 -24.62 -14.52 16.15
CA VAL A 488 -24.95 -15.87 16.64
C VAL A 488 -23.71 -16.72 16.91
N ALA A 489 -22.62 -16.48 16.18
CA ALA A 489 -21.38 -17.25 16.32
C ALA A 489 -20.62 -16.94 17.62
N GLU A 490 -20.04 -17.99 18.21
CA GLU A 490 -19.04 -17.86 19.27
C GLU A 490 -17.78 -17.19 18.69
N VAL A 491 -17.18 -16.26 19.44
CA VAL A 491 -16.00 -15.50 19.02
C VAL A 491 -14.82 -15.84 19.94
N PRO A 492 -13.64 -16.18 19.40
CA PRO A 492 -13.33 -16.21 17.97
C PRO A 492 -13.99 -17.38 17.24
N TYR A 493 -14.43 -17.14 16.01
CA TYR A 493 -15.06 -18.16 15.19
C TYR A 493 -14.00 -19.14 14.67
N GLN A 494 -14.20 -20.43 14.91
CA GLN A 494 -13.34 -21.49 14.37
C GLN A 494 -13.66 -21.69 12.89
N VAL A 495 -12.69 -21.34 12.04
CA VAL A 495 -12.84 -21.50 10.59
C VAL A 495 -12.64 -22.97 10.23
N SER A 496 -13.55 -23.48 9.41
CA SER A 496 -13.53 -24.83 8.86
C SER A 496 -13.14 -24.84 7.37
N LEU A 497 -12.79 -26.02 6.86
CA LEU A 497 -12.57 -26.20 5.41
C LEU A 497 -13.86 -25.95 4.61
N GLU A 498 -15.03 -26.23 5.18
CA GLU A 498 -16.32 -25.95 4.54
C GLU A 498 -16.54 -24.45 4.32
N ASP A 499 -16.11 -23.60 5.26
CA ASP A 499 -16.18 -22.15 5.11
C ASP A 499 -15.33 -21.65 3.93
N LEU A 500 -14.13 -22.20 3.80
CA LEU A 500 -13.25 -21.90 2.67
C LEU A 500 -13.84 -22.39 1.35
N GLN A 501 -14.38 -23.60 1.34
CA GLN A 501 -14.98 -24.20 0.14
C GLN A 501 -16.16 -23.35 -0.39
N ARG A 502 -17.04 -22.86 0.50
CA ARG A 502 -18.13 -21.93 0.12
C ARG A 502 -17.61 -20.66 -0.54
N VAL A 503 -16.46 -20.14 -0.11
CA VAL A 503 -15.83 -18.96 -0.70
C VAL A 503 -15.17 -19.29 -2.05
N TYR A 504 -14.57 -20.47 -2.19
CA TYR A 504 -13.90 -20.92 -3.41
C TYR A 504 -14.86 -21.19 -4.57
N GLU A 505 -16.08 -21.62 -4.26
CA GLU A 505 -17.16 -21.93 -5.21
C GLU A 505 -17.94 -20.68 -5.67
N SER A 506 -17.80 -19.56 -4.96
CA SER A 506 -18.48 -18.32 -5.32
C SER A 506 -18.01 -17.77 -6.66
N THR A 507 -18.95 -17.59 -7.59
CA THR A 507 -18.74 -16.99 -8.92
C THR A 507 -19.27 -15.56 -9.03
N ALA A 508 -19.72 -14.96 -7.92
CA ALA A 508 -20.25 -13.61 -7.90
C ALA A 508 -19.19 -12.57 -8.33
N GLU A 509 -19.64 -11.43 -8.86
CA GLU A 509 -18.74 -10.32 -9.17
C GLU A 509 -17.98 -9.87 -7.92
N GLY A 510 -16.68 -9.62 -8.09
CA GLY A 510 -15.77 -9.31 -7.01
C GLY A 510 -15.40 -10.51 -6.13
N SER A 511 -15.88 -11.74 -6.39
CA SER A 511 -15.46 -12.98 -5.72
C SER A 511 -13.94 -13.17 -5.77
N PRO A 512 -13.32 -13.98 -4.89
CA PRO A 512 -11.89 -14.27 -5.01
C PRO A 512 -11.56 -14.97 -6.32
N SER A 513 -12.51 -15.75 -6.87
CA SER A 513 -12.40 -16.36 -8.20
C SER A 513 -12.36 -15.31 -9.32
N ASP A 514 -13.25 -14.32 -9.29
CA ASP A 514 -13.21 -13.18 -10.22
C ASP A 514 -11.88 -12.39 -10.09
N ALA A 515 -11.41 -12.14 -8.87
CA ALA A 515 -10.13 -11.46 -8.65
C ALA A 515 -8.91 -12.24 -9.19
N VAL A 516 -8.93 -13.58 -9.11
CA VAL A 516 -7.92 -14.44 -9.77
C VAL A 516 -7.95 -14.24 -11.29
N GLN A 517 -9.14 -14.24 -11.90
CA GLN A 517 -9.31 -14.05 -13.34
C GLN A 517 -8.82 -12.66 -13.78
N GLN A 518 -9.18 -11.59 -13.06
CA GLN A 518 -8.70 -10.23 -13.32
C GLN A 518 -7.16 -10.14 -13.24
N THR A 519 -6.56 -10.83 -12.27
CA THR A 519 -5.10 -10.91 -12.11
C THR A 519 -4.46 -11.58 -13.33
N PHE A 520 -5.04 -12.67 -13.82
CA PHE A 520 -4.57 -13.34 -15.03
C PHE A 520 -4.79 -12.52 -16.31
N ARG A 521 -5.94 -11.85 -16.46
CA ARG A 521 -6.20 -10.92 -17.59
C ARG A 521 -5.16 -9.79 -17.64
N SER A 522 -4.80 -9.25 -16.47
CA SER A 522 -3.72 -8.26 -16.37
C SER A 522 -2.38 -8.82 -16.84
N PHE A 523 -2.03 -10.05 -16.47
CA PHE A 523 -0.84 -10.73 -17.00
C PHE A 523 -0.91 -10.93 -18.52
N ALA A 524 -2.05 -11.38 -19.04
CA ALA A 524 -2.25 -11.66 -20.46
C ALA A 524 -2.09 -10.42 -21.35
N ARG A 525 -2.45 -9.23 -20.85
CA ARG A 525 -2.22 -7.94 -21.53
C ARG A 525 -0.73 -7.68 -21.79
N TRP A 526 0.14 -8.03 -20.85
CA TRP A 526 1.58 -7.76 -20.94
C TRP A 526 2.38 -8.90 -21.57
N TYR A 527 1.93 -10.15 -21.38
CA TYR A 527 2.63 -11.36 -21.81
C TYR A 527 1.73 -12.31 -22.63
N PRO A 528 1.20 -11.87 -23.79
CA PRO A 528 0.17 -12.61 -24.54
C PRO A 528 0.65 -13.97 -25.09
N SER A 529 1.94 -14.12 -25.39
CA SER A 529 2.52 -15.40 -25.83
C SER A 529 2.53 -16.43 -24.69
N GLU A 530 2.95 -16.03 -23.50
CA GLU A 530 2.98 -16.90 -22.32
C GLU A 530 1.57 -17.21 -21.84
N ALA A 531 0.68 -16.21 -21.84
CA ALA A 531 -0.72 -16.40 -21.45
C ALA A 531 -1.44 -17.44 -22.32
N ARG A 532 -1.12 -17.52 -23.63
CA ARG A 532 -1.64 -18.61 -24.49
C ARG A 532 -1.18 -19.99 -24.03
N ARG A 533 0.07 -20.13 -23.58
CA ARG A 533 0.60 -21.39 -23.04
C ARG A 533 -0.02 -21.73 -21.69
N VAL A 534 -0.20 -20.74 -20.82
CA VAL A 534 -0.86 -20.93 -19.52
C VAL A 534 -2.33 -21.31 -19.72
N ARG A 535 -3.07 -20.67 -20.64
CA ARG A 535 -4.45 -21.07 -20.98
C ARG A 535 -4.53 -22.52 -21.46
N HIS A 536 -3.60 -22.95 -22.30
CA HIS A 536 -3.52 -24.36 -22.72
C HIS A 536 -3.23 -25.29 -21.54
N THR A 537 -2.39 -24.88 -20.59
CA THR A 537 -2.11 -25.65 -19.35
C THR A 537 -3.37 -25.77 -18.49
N ILE A 538 -4.15 -24.69 -18.36
CA ILE A 538 -5.42 -24.66 -17.62
C ILE A 538 -6.42 -25.66 -18.22
N THR A 539 -6.58 -25.69 -19.54
CA THR A 539 -7.59 -26.54 -20.20
C THR A 539 -7.14 -28.00 -20.39
N SER A 540 -5.87 -28.23 -20.71
CA SER A 540 -5.35 -29.59 -20.98
C SER A 540 -4.82 -30.33 -19.75
N GLY A 541 -4.49 -29.59 -18.67
CA GLY A 541 -3.77 -30.13 -17.51
C GLY A 541 -2.30 -30.45 -17.77
N VAL A 542 -1.80 -30.24 -18.99
CA VAL A 542 -0.40 -30.52 -19.36
C VAL A 542 0.48 -29.32 -19.02
N ALA A 543 1.50 -29.54 -18.17
CA ALA A 543 2.44 -28.51 -17.75
C ALA A 543 3.15 -27.85 -18.95
N ALA A 544 3.23 -26.51 -18.93
CA ALA A 544 3.98 -25.77 -19.93
C ALA A 544 5.49 -25.94 -19.74
N ARG A 545 6.27 -25.82 -20.81
CA ARG A 545 7.73 -25.84 -20.68
C ARG A 545 8.20 -24.56 -19.98
N PRO A 546 9.03 -24.63 -18.92
CA PRO A 546 9.44 -23.44 -18.16
C PRO A 546 10.06 -22.32 -19.01
N GLY A 547 10.85 -22.68 -20.03
CA GLY A 547 11.45 -21.70 -20.95
C GLY A 547 10.45 -20.98 -21.86
N GLU A 548 9.21 -21.46 -21.98
CA GLU A 548 8.14 -20.82 -22.75
C GLU A 548 7.25 -19.90 -21.91
N ILE A 549 7.38 -19.96 -20.58
CA ILE A 549 6.57 -19.20 -19.62
C ILE A 549 7.39 -18.61 -18.45
N PRO A 550 8.57 -18.01 -18.69
CA PRO A 550 9.43 -17.52 -17.62
C PRO A 550 8.75 -16.47 -16.74
N HIS A 551 7.96 -15.55 -17.31
CA HIS A 551 7.27 -14.52 -16.52
C HIS A 551 6.10 -15.11 -15.75
N ALA A 552 5.40 -16.12 -16.29
CA ALA A 552 4.34 -16.81 -15.54
C ALA A 552 4.89 -17.48 -14.27
N ILE A 553 6.14 -17.96 -14.31
CA ILE A 553 6.85 -18.54 -13.16
C ILE A 553 7.29 -17.45 -12.19
N ASP A 554 7.98 -16.42 -12.67
CA ASP A 554 8.49 -15.31 -11.85
C ASP A 554 7.36 -14.56 -11.11
N LEU A 555 6.21 -14.43 -11.76
CA LEU A 555 5.02 -13.78 -11.22
C LEU A 555 4.14 -14.71 -10.37
N GLY A 556 4.47 -16.01 -10.29
CA GLY A 556 3.77 -17.00 -9.47
C GLY A 556 2.38 -17.39 -9.97
N ILE A 557 2.16 -17.34 -11.28
CA ILE A 557 1.00 -17.96 -11.93
C ILE A 557 1.24 -19.47 -12.09
N CYS A 558 2.48 -19.84 -12.40
CA CYS A 558 2.94 -21.22 -12.54
C CYS A 558 4.05 -21.55 -11.54
N HIS A 559 4.19 -22.84 -11.22
CA HIS A 559 5.35 -23.38 -10.53
C HIS A 559 6.57 -23.45 -11.47
N PRO A 560 7.80 -23.56 -10.94
CA PRO A 560 9.01 -23.70 -11.77
C PRO A 560 9.02 -24.90 -12.71
N ASP A 561 8.19 -25.92 -12.44
CA ASP A 561 8.01 -27.10 -13.29
C ASP A 561 6.94 -26.90 -14.38
N GLY A 562 6.33 -25.72 -14.45
CA GLY A 562 5.35 -25.33 -15.45
C GLY A 562 3.91 -25.73 -15.17
N ARG A 563 3.61 -26.30 -14.00
CA ARG A 563 2.23 -26.53 -13.55
C ARG A 563 1.57 -25.25 -13.06
N ILE A 564 0.24 -25.17 -13.14
CA ILE A 564 -0.53 -24.05 -12.57
C ILE A 564 -0.33 -24.02 -11.06
N ARG A 565 -0.02 -22.83 -10.53
CA ARG A 565 0.20 -22.62 -9.09
C ARG A 565 -1.07 -22.22 -8.35
N GLN A 566 -1.97 -21.49 -9.01
CA GLN A 566 -3.23 -21.03 -8.44
C GLN A 566 -4.34 -21.99 -8.85
N ARG A 567 -4.75 -22.92 -7.99
CA ARG A 567 -5.81 -23.90 -8.31
C ARG A 567 -7.12 -23.23 -8.72
N ALA A 568 -7.39 -22.02 -8.24
CA ALA A 568 -8.53 -21.21 -8.65
C ALA A 568 -8.62 -21.01 -10.18
N LEU A 569 -7.48 -20.91 -10.89
CA LEU A 569 -7.45 -20.78 -12.35
C LEU A 569 -7.97 -22.02 -13.07
N LEU A 570 -7.91 -23.20 -12.45
CA LEU A 570 -8.38 -24.46 -13.06
C LEU A 570 -9.91 -24.55 -13.11
N ARG A 571 -10.61 -23.78 -12.28
CA ARG A 571 -12.09 -23.69 -12.31
C ARG A 571 -12.60 -22.65 -13.30
N TRP A 572 -11.72 -21.84 -13.87
CA TRP A 572 -12.07 -20.86 -14.89
C TRP A 572 -12.03 -21.51 -16.27
N SER A 573 -13.09 -21.31 -17.06
CA SER A 573 -13.12 -21.72 -18.46
C SER A 573 -12.63 -20.56 -19.34
N PRO A 574 -11.42 -20.63 -19.92
CA PRO A 574 -10.86 -19.54 -20.72
C PRO A 574 -11.49 -19.43 -22.12
N GLU A 575 -12.37 -20.36 -22.50
CA GLU A 575 -12.96 -20.43 -23.85
C GLU A 575 -14.06 -19.37 -24.08
N TYR A 576 -14.54 -18.72 -23.02
CA TYR A 576 -15.61 -17.73 -23.06
C TYR A 576 -15.12 -16.27 -22.89
N ASP A 577 -13.80 -16.03 -22.97
CA ASP A 577 -13.16 -14.76 -22.56
C ASP A 577 -12.10 -14.21 -23.53
#